data_AF-A0A5K8A7P5-F1
#
_entry.id   AF-A0A5K8A7P5-F1
#
_cell.length_a   1.000
_cell.length_b   1.000
_cell.length_c   1.000
_cell.angle_alpha   90.00
_cell.angle_beta   90.00
_cell.angle_gamma   90.00
#
_symmetry.space_group_name_H-M   'P 1'
#
loop_
_entity.id
_entity.type
_entity.pdbx_description
1 polymer ?
#
loop_
_entity_poly.entity_id
_entity_poly.type
_entity_poly.pdbx_seq_one_letter_code
_entity_poly.pdbx_strand_id
1 'polypeptide(L)'
;MITANFSSIPFIYIVSVLKSSIKYLSLLLLTDYRIFETDRFQKDLILIAKSGESKLYEKLKAYVYPQLKKHPHFGTNIKKLKNYTPPTWRYRIGSWRFFYEIDEQENIIFMIGAHHRSRAYR
;
A
#
# COMPACT_ATOMS: atom_id res chain seq x y z
N MET A 1 2.46 -46.54 -15.69
CA MET A 1 1.31 -45.64 -15.54
C MET A 1 0.59 -46.00 -14.25
N ILE A 2 0.71 -45.17 -13.20
CA ILE A 2 0.01 -45.43 -11.93
C ILE A 2 -1.24 -44.54 -11.93
N THR A 3 -2.41 -45.15 -12.08
CA THR A 3 -3.70 -44.48 -11.95
C THR A 3 -4.08 -44.46 -10.47
N ALA A 4 -3.91 -43.33 -9.80
CA ALA A 4 -4.40 -43.16 -8.42
C ALA A 4 -5.93 -43.07 -8.45
N ASN A 5 -6.60 -44.03 -7.80
CA ASN A 5 -8.05 -44.12 -7.72
C ASN A 5 -8.53 -43.28 -6.53
N PHE A 6 -9.02 -42.06 -6.79
CA PHE A 6 -9.34 -41.06 -5.76
C PHE A 6 -10.71 -41.23 -5.09
N SER A 7 -11.43 -42.32 -5.35
CA SER A 7 -12.82 -42.52 -4.94
C SER A 7 -13.04 -42.82 -3.44
N SER A 8 -11.98 -42.94 -2.64
CA SER A 8 -12.06 -43.31 -1.21
C SER A 8 -11.56 -42.23 -0.25
N ILE A 9 -11.23 -41.02 -0.72
CA ILE A 9 -10.76 -39.96 0.18
C ILE A 9 -11.95 -39.36 0.94
N PRO A 10 -11.96 -39.39 2.28
CA PRO A 10 -13.03 -38.79 3.06
C PRO A 10 -13.07 -37.27 2.81
N PHE A 11 -14.27 -36.74 2.58
CA PHE A 11 -14.51 -35.32 2.26
C PHE A 11 -13.82 -34.34 3.23
N ILE A 12 -13.71 -34.72 4.51
CA ILE A 12 -13.04 -33.95 5.57
C ILE A 12 -11.55 -33.72 5.24
N TYR A 13 -10.87 -34.70 4.63
CA TYR A 13 -9.47 -34.60 4.25
C TYR A 13 -9.27 -33.63 3.09
N ILE A 14 -10.17 -33.60 2.11
CA ILE A 14 -10.15 -32.66 0.98
C ILE A 14 -10.33 -31.21 1.49
N VAL A 15 -11.31 -30.98 2.37
CA VAL A 15 -11.55 -29.64 2.96
C VAL A 15 -10.36 -29.19 3.82
N SER A 16 -9.74 -30.10 4.58
CA SER A 16 -8.54 -29.82 5.36
C SER A 16 -7.35 -29.39 4.48
N VAL A 17 -7.08 -30.15 3.42
CA VAL A 17 -6.00 -29.84 2.47
C VAL A 17 -6.28 -28.53 1.73
N LEU A 18 -7.52 -28.28 1.30
CA LEU A 18 -7.90 -27.02 0.66
C LEU A 18 -7.76 -25.82 1.59
N LYS A 19 -8.23 -25.91 2.85
CA LYS A 19 -8.04 -24.85 3.85
C LYS A 19 -6.57 -24.59 4.14
N SER A 20 -5.76 -25.64 4.24
CA SER A 20 -4.32 -25.53 4.44
C SER A 20 -3.65 -24.85 3.24
N SER A 21 -3.93 -25.30 2.02
CA SER A 21 -3.37 -24.72 0.80
C SER A 21 -3.78 -23.27 0.59
N ILE A 22 -5.04 -22.90 0.89
CA ILE A 22 -5.51 -21.50 0.87
C ILE A 22 -4.82 -20.67 1.94
N LYS A 23 -4.58 -21.22 3.14
CA LYS A 23 -3.82 -20.55 4.21
C LYS A 23 -2.37 -20.31 3.81
N TYR A 24 -1.69 -21.29 3.21
CA TYR A 24 -0.32 -21.12 2.72
C TYR A 24 -0.26 -20.16 1.53
N LEU A 25 -1.24 -20.19 0.62
CA LEU A 25 -1.36 -19.22 -0.47
C LEU A 25 -1.60 -17.79 0.08
N SER A 26 -2.45 -17.64 1.10
CA SER A 26 -2.67 -16.39 1.83
C SER A 26 -1.42 -15.92 2.57
N LEU A 27 -0.63 -16.83 3.14
CA LEU A 27 0.61 -16.51 3.85
C LEU A 27 1.73 -16.12 2.88
N LEU A 28 1.77 -16.75 1.71
CA LEU A 28 2.64 -16.36 0.60
C LEU A 28 2.28 -15.00 0.01
N LEU A 29 1.00 -14.60 0.11
CA LEU A 29 0.48 -13.28 -0.30
C LEU A 29 0.57 -12.20 0.79
N LEU A 30 1.02 -12.55 2.00
CA LEU A 30 1.17 -11.64 3.14
C LEU A 30 2.49 -10.86 3.11
N THR A 31 3.01 -10.57 1.93
CA THR A 31 4.15 -9.67 1.77
C THR A 31 3.66 -8.25 1.96
N ASP A 32 4.05 -7.62 3.07
CA ASP A 32 3.88 -6.18 3.27
C ASP A 32 4.54 -5.44 2.10
N TYR A 33 3.87 -4.38 1.62
CA TYR A 33 4.48 -3.51 0.63
C TYR A 33 5.74 -2.85 1.18
N ARG A 34 6.77 -2.73 0.34
CA ARG A 34 7.95 -1.91 0.62
C ARG A 34 7.65 -0.47 0.23
N ILE A 35 8.15 0.49 0.98
CA ILE A 35 7.92 1.92 0.70
C ILE A 35 9.25 2.56 0.33
N PHE A 36 9.28 3.26 -0.80
CA PHE A 36 10.40 4.06 -1.24
C PHE A 36 9.96 5.52 -1.38
N GLU A 37 10.83 6.42 -0.94
CA GLU A 37 10.65 7.86 -1.12
C GLU A 37 11.46 8.31 -2.33
N THR A 38 10.82 8.99 -3.28
CA THR A 38 11.54 9.61 -4.39
C THR A 38 12.32 10.84 -3.92
N ASP A 39 13.37 11.21 -4.64
CA ASP A 39 14.14 12.45 -4.36
C ASP A 39 13.24 13.69 -4.28
N ARG A 40 12.22 13.75 -5.15
CA ARG A 40 11.23 14.82 -5.16
C ARG A 40 10.44 14.84 -3.86
N PHE A 41 9.94 13.68 -3.43
CA PHE A 41 9.20 13.57 -2.18
C PHE A 41 10.04 13.99 -0.97
N GLN A 42 11.31 13.59 -0.92
CA GLN A 42 12.23 14.01 0.15
C GLN A 42 12.43 15.53 0.16
N LYS A 43 12.58 16.16 -1.01
CA LYS A 43 12.64 17.63 -1.12
C LYS A 43 11.36 18.29 -0.60
N ASP A 44 10.18 17.73 -0.92
CA ASP A 44 8.91 18.24 -0.41
C ASP A 44 8.83 18.14 1.13
N LEU A 45 9.31 17.03 1.72
CA LEU A 45 9.38 16.87 3.18
C LEU A 45 10.29 17.90 3.84
N ILE A 46 11.44 18.22 3.24
CA ILE A 46 12.34 19.27 3.73
C ILE A 46 11.62 20.63 3.72
N LEU A 47 10.87 20.94 2.66
CA LEU A 47 10.10 22.18 2.56
C LEU A 47 8.97 22.25 3.61
N ILE A 48 8.27 21.13 3.86
CA ILE A 48 7.25 21.01 4.91
C ILE A 48 7.87 21.26 6.29
N ALA A 49 9.01 20.65 6.58
CA ALA A 49 9.69 20.86 7.85
C ALA A 49 10.09 22.33 8.04
N LYS A 50 10.61 22.97 6.98
CA LYS A 50 10.94 24.40 6.98
C LYS A 50 9.72 25.32 7.16
N SER A 51 8.52 24.88 6.81
CA SER A 51 7.28 25.65 7.01
C SER A 51 6.70 25.53 8.43
N GLY A 52 7.44 24.94 9.38
CA GLY A 52 6.99 24.76 10.76
C GLY A 52 6.12 23.51 11.00
N GLU A 53 5.93 22.69 9.96
CA GLU A 53 5.03 21.53 9.98
C GLU A 53 5.79 20.20 10.17
N SER A 54 6.90 20.24 10.93
CA SER A 54 7.82 19.11 11.12
C SER A 54 7.14 17.84 11.67
N LYS A 55 6.07 17.99 12.46
CA LYS A 55 5.28 16.88 13.01
C LYS A 55 4.60 16.01 11.94
N LEU A 56 4.47 16.48 10.69
CA LEU A 56 3.89 15.66 9.62
C LEU A 56 4.77 14.47 9.26
N TYR A 57 6.10 14.61 9.31
CA TYR A 57 6.99 13.49 9.03
C TYR A 57 6.85 12.38 10.08
N GLU A 58 6.70 12.75 11.35
CA GLU A 58 6.44 11.76 12.40
C GLU A 58 5.07 11.08 12.22
N LYS A 59 4.05 11.82 11.77
CA LYS A 59 2.75 11.21 11.44
C LYS A 59 2.83 10.25 10.24
N LEU A 60 3.67 10.55 9.24
CA LEU A 60 3.92 9.64 8.12
C LEU A 60 4.47 8.30 8.62
N LYS A 61 5.55 8.35 9.41
CA LYS A 61 6.20 7.14 9.95
C LYS A 61 5.29 6.36 10.90
N ALA A 62 4.55 7.05 11.78
CA ALA A 62 3.76 6.41 12.82
C ALA A 62 2.44 5.82 12.31
N TYR A 63 1.80 6.43 11.30
CA TYR A 63 0.43 6.06 10.90
C TYR A 63 0.31 5.73 9.42
N VAL A 64 0.90 6.55 8.53
CA VAL A 64 0.70 6.39 7.10
C VAL A 64 1.47 5.18 6.57
N TYR A 65 2.76 5.08 6.86
CA TYR A 65 3.58 3.98 6.36
C TYR A 65 3.08 2.61 6.85
N PRO A 66 2.77 2.40 8.14
CA PRO A 66 2.20 1.14 8.59
C PRO A 66 0.87 0.76 7.90
N GLN A 67 0.02 1.75 7.63
CA GLN A 67 -1.23 1.51 6.90
C GLN A 67 -0.96 1.14 5.43
N LEU A 68 -0.10 1.91 4.75
CA LEU A 68 0.22 1.70 3.35
C LEU A 68 0.89 0.35 3.10
N LYS A 69 1.75 -0.11 4.03
CA LYS A 69 2.37 -1.44 3.94
C LYS A 69 1.35 -2.59 3.87
N LYS A 70 0.18 -2.43 4.50
CA LYS A 70 -0.84 -3.48 4.60
C LYS A 70 -2.00 -3.28 3.61
N HIS A 71 -2.46 -2.05 3.47
CA HIS A 71 -3.68 -1.71 2.74
C HIS A 71 -3.50 -0.40 1.95
N PRO A 72 -2.70 -0.40 0.86
CA PRO A 72 -2.38 0.83 0.15
C PRO A 72 -3.53 1.37 -0.72
N HIS A 73 -4.54 0.55 -1.06
CA HIS A 73 -5.63 0.98 -1.93
C HIS A 73 -6.78 1.69 -1.21
N PHE A 74 -6.98 1.40 0.08
CA PHE A 74 -8.22 1.72 0.78
C PHE A 74 -7.98 2.28 2.18
N GLY A 75 -8.82 3.24 2.56
CA GLY A 75 -8.83 3.84 3.88
C GLY A 75 -9.46 5.23 3.85
N THR A 76 -9.91 5.72 5.01
CA THR A 76 -10.62 7.01 5.13
C THR A 76 -9.84 8.20 4.56
N ASN A 77 -8.50 8.12 4.59
CA ASN A 77 -7.61 9.17 4.09
C ASN A 77 -7.08 8.92 2.67
N ILE A 78 -7.35 7.75 2.09
CA ILE A 78 -6.82 7.31 0.80
C ILE A 78 -7.88 7.51 -0.28
N LYS A 79 -7.48 8.11 -1.40
CA LYS A 79 -8.30 8.14 -2.62
C LYS A 79 -7.44 7.90 -3.85
N LYS A 80 -7.90 7.02 -4.73
CA LYS A 80 -7.35 6.89 -6.09
C LYS A 80 -7.70 8.16 -6.88
N LEU A 81 -6.73 8.74 -7.57
CA LEU A 81 -6.96 9.87 -8.45
C LEU A 81 -7.59 9.39 -9.77
N LYS A 82 -8.45 10.22 -10.35
CA LYS A 82 -9.05 9.94 -11.67
C LYS A 82 -8.13 10.49 -12.76
N ASN A 83 -8.00 9.77 -13.87
CA ASN A 83 -7.28 10.20 -15.08
C ASN A 83 -5.77 10.45 -14.86
N TYR A 84 -5.13 9.70 -13.94
CA TYR A 84 -3.68 9.69 -13.78
C TYR A 84 -3.12 8.39 -14.34
N THR A 85 -2.04 8.52 -15.12
CA THR A 85 -1.23 7.41 -15.64
C THR A 85 0.23 7.69 -15.30
N PRO A 86 0.91 6.81 -14.55
CA PRO A 86 0.39 5.57 -13.95
C PRO A 86 -0.69 5.84 -12.88
N PRO A 87 -1.45 4.81 -12.46
CA PRO A 87 -2.44 4.96 -11.40
C PRO A 87 -1.81 5.55 -10.12
N THR A 88 -2.35 6.70 -9.68
CA THR A 88 -1.85 7.42 -8.51
C THR A 88 -2.91 7.48 -7.42
N TRP A 89 -2.48 7.39 -6.17
CA TRP A 89 -3.30 7.57 -4.99
C TRP A 89 -2.83 8.78 -4.18
N ARG A 90 -3.72 9.23 -3.31
CA ARG A 90 -3.46 10.34 -2.39
C ARG A 90 -3.89 10.00 -0.97
N TYR A 91 -2.95 10.10 -0.04
CA TYR A 91 -3.17 10.08 1.39
C TYR A 91 -3.36 11.51 1.94
N ARG A 92 -4.36 11.74 2.78
CA ARG A 92 -4.61 13.04 3.43
C ARG A 92 -4.18 13.05 4.90
N ILE A 93 -3.43 14.08 5.29
CA ILE A 93 -3.17 14.42 6.70
C ILE A 93 -3.47 15.91 6.88
N GLY A 94 -4.60 16.25 7.51
CA GLY A 94 -5.03 17.65 7.66
C GLY A 94 -5.12 18.36 6.30
N SER A 95 -4.36 19.44 6.13
CA SER A 95 -4.29 20.23 4.89
C SER A 95 -3.30 19.69 3.85
N TRP A 96 -2.51 18.67 4.19
CA TRP A 96 -1.49 18.09 3.31
C TRP A 96 -1.99 16.86 2.57
N ARG A 97 -1.47 16.69 1.36
CA ARG A 97 -1.76 15.59 0.45
C ARG A 97 -0.45 14.93 0.06
N PHE A 98 -0.33 13.65 0.34
CA PHE A 98 0.82 12.82 -0.03
C PHE A 98 0.40 11.93 -1.17
N PHE A 99 1.15 11.93 -2.25
CA PHE A 99 0.85 11.18 -3.45
C PHE A 99 1.76 9.98 -3.55
N TYR A 100 1.21 8.86 -4.01
CA TYR A 100 1.97 7.64 -4.17
C TYR A 100 1.43 6.78 -5.31
N GLU A 101 2.31 5.93 -5.83
CA GLU A 101 2.04 4.93 -6.85
C GLU A 101 2.34 3.55 -6.27
N ILE A 102 1.72 2.52 -6.85
CA ILE A 102 1.82 1.14 -6.37
C ILE A 102 2.28 0.29 -7.55
N ASP A 103 3.40 -0.39 -7.35
CA ASP A 103 3.86 -1.50 -8.18
C ASP A 103 3.39 -2.80 -7.53
N GLU A 104 2.35 -3.38 -8.11
CA GLU A 104 1.71 -4.62 -7.65
C GLU A 104 2.56 -5.86 -7.94
N GLN A 105 3.47 -5.77 -8.91
CA GLN A 105 4.32 -6.90 -9.31
C GLN A 105 5.41 -7.09 -8.26
N GLU A 106 5.98 -5.97 -7.79
CA GLU A 106 7.08 -5.96 -6.84
C GLU A 106 6.66 -5.70 -5.37
N ASN A 107 5.37 -5.47 -5.13
CA ASN A 107 4.83 -4.99 -3.85
C ASN A 107 5.58 -3.75 -3.36
N ILE A 108 5.74 -2.75 -4.23
CA ILE A 108 6.42 -1.50 -3.92
C ILE A 108 5.44 -0.34 -3.96
N ILE A 109 5.56 0.58 -2.99
CA ILE A 109 4.89 1.87 -2.98
C ILE A 109 5.93 2.95 -3.15
N PHE A 110 5.75 3.78 -4.17
CA PHE A 110 6.59 4.95 -4.42
C PHE A 110 5.89 6.20 -3.92
N MET A 111 6.46 6.86 -2.91
CA MET A 111 6.01 8.19 -2.49
C MET A 111 6.56 9.22 -3.48
N ILE A 112 5.67 9.86 -4.25
CA ILE A 112 6.05 10.68 -5.42
C ILE A 112 6.08 12.19 -5.14
N GLY A 113 5.25 12.67 -4.20
CA GLY A 113 5.21 14.10 -3.87
C GLY A 113 4.30 14.45 -2.70
N ALA A 114 4.46 15.64 -2.14
CA ALA A 114 3.62 16.16 -1.07
C ALA A 114 3.22 17.62 -1.33
N HIS A 115 1.92 17.92 -1.25
CA HIS A 115 1.39 19.24 -1.54
C HIS A 115 0.41 19.73 -0.47
N HIS A 116 0.49 21.03 -0.16
CA HIS A 116 -0.48 21.71 0.68
C HIS A 116 -1.75 22.03 -0.12
N ARG A 117 -2.92 21.96 0.53
CA ARG A 117 -4.24 22.25 -0.08
C ARG A 117 -4.29 23.58 -0.83
N SER A 118 -3.67 24.62 -0.28
CA SER A 118 -3.77 25.99 -0.83
C SER A 118 -2.95 26.22 -2.09
N ARG A 119 -2.02 25.31 -2.45
CA ARG A 119 -1.23 25.40 -3.67
C ARG A 119 -1.79 24.57 -4.83
N ALA A 120 -2.94 23.93 -4.67
CA ALA A 120 -3.55 23.06 -5.67
C ALA A 120 -4.53 23.78 -6.65
N TYR A 121 -4.71 25.09 -6.53
CA TYR A 121 -5.60 25.91 -7.37
C TYR A 121 -4.99 27.26 -7.76
N ARG A 122 -3.68 27.30 -8.01
CA ARG A 122 -3.05 28.42 -8.74
C ARG A 122 -2.43 27.90 -10.01
#